data_AF-A0A2E5WRY8-F1
#
_entry.id   AF-A0A2E5WRY8-F1
#
_cell.length_a   1.000
_cell.length_b   1.000
_cell.length_c   1.000
_cell.angle_alpha   90.00
_cell.angle_beta   90.00
_cell.angle_gamma   90.00
#
_symmetry.space_group_name_H-M   'P 1'
#
loop_
_entity.id
_entity.type
_entity.pdbx_description
1 polymer ?
#
loop_
_entity_poly.entity_id
_entity_poly.type
_entity_poly.pdbx_seq_one_letter_code
_entity_poly.pdbx_strand_id
1 'polypeptide(L)'
;DYVDFKIGYGAPADQVQRFLKSVHLRAAEASQGMEAESGPKIALKENGDHATRWRLGYVLTKPEELLTVRDAVNLAAYEMQEEFGLDLSTPTTHVVASDNASSSSTPSSASITGSADNS
;
A
#
# COMPACT_ATOMS: atom_id res chain seq x y z
N ASP A 1 20.59 6.30 -7.92
CA ASP A 1 19.33 5.83 -8.54
C ASP A 1 18.15 6.37 -7.73
N TYR A 2 16.94 5.82 -7.87
CA TYR A 2 15.80 6.15 -7.04
C TYR A 2 14.84 4.98 -6.83
N VAL A 3 14.01 5.10 -5.79
CA VAL A 3 12.82 4.26 -5.53
C VAL A 3 11.60 5.16 -5.38
N ASP A 4 10.49 4.76 -5.97
CA ASP A 4 9.20 5.44 -5.84
C ASP A 4 8.30 4.65 -4.88
N PHE A 5 7.71 5.36 -3.92
CA PHE A 5 6.76 4.83 -2.95
C PHE A 5 5.37 5.44 -3.20
N LYS A 6 4.33 4.61 -3.13
CA LYS A 6 2.94 5.07 -3.08
C LYS A 6 2.54 5.16 -1.61
N ILE A 7 2.21 6.36 -1.16
CA ILE A 7 1.84 6.63 0.23
C ILE A 7 0.42 7.15 0.24
N GLY A 8 -0.45 6.48 1.00
CA GLY A 8 -1.86 6.82 1.12
C GLY A 8 -2.08 8.27 1.54
N TYR A 9 -3.20 8.86 1.10
CA TYR A 9 -3.61 10.17 1.60
C TYR A 9 -3.95 10.10 3.08
N GLY A 10 -3.43 11.04 3.87
CA GLY A 10 -3.66 11.09 5.32
C GLY A 10 -2.39 11.39 6.12
N ALA A 11 -1.21 11.12 5.54
CA ALA A 11 0.07 11.48 6.14
C ALA A 11 0.47 12.94 5.79
N PRO A 12 0.74 13.79 6.79
CA PRO A 12 1.41 15.07 6.58
C PRO A 12 2.74 14.94 5.81
N ALA A 13 3.02 15.91 4.95
CA ALA A 13 4.21 15.89 4.10
C ALA A 13 5.53 15.87 4.90
N ASP A 14 5.58 16.47 6.09
CA ASP A 14 6.75 16.44 6.96
C ASP A 14 6.99 15.03 7.55
N GLN A 15 5.92 14.29 7.86
CA GLN A 15 6.00 12.90 8.33
C GLN A 15 6.56 12.01 7.23
N VAL A 16 6.06 12.15 5.99
CA VAL A 16 6.57 11.42 4.82
C VAL A 16 8.05 11.74 4.57
N GLN A 17 8.44 13.02 4.67
CA GLN A 17 9.85 13.41 4.51
C GLN A 17 10.74 12.82 5.60
N ARG A 18 10.30 12.81 6.87
CA ARG A 18 11.06 12.19 7.97
C ARG A 18 11.20 10.69 7.75
N PHE A 19 10.12 10.02 7.37
CA PHE A 19 10.12 8.61 7.02
C PHE A 19 11.16 8.29 5.93
N LEU A 20 11.12 8.98 4.78
CA LEU A 20 12.03 8.71 3.67
C LEU A 20 13.51 9.03 4.01
N LYS A 21 13.77 10.00 4.89
CA LYS A 21 15.11 10.25 5.43
C LYS A 21 15.60 9.08 6.29
N SER A 22 14.75 8.57 7.17
CA SER A 22 15.10 7.43 8.02
C SER A 22 15.30 6.14 7.23
N VAL A 23 14.47 5.90 6.21
CA VAL A 23 14.64 4.78 5.26
C VAL A 23 15.99 4.85 4.57
N HIS A 24 16.38 6.02 4.06
CA HIS A 24 17.69 6.21 3.43
C HIS A 24 18.84 5.89 4.40
N LEU A 25 18.78 6.44 5.62
CA LEU A 25 19.81 6.21 6.63
C LEU A 25 19.92 4.71 6.95
N ARG A 26 18.79 4.05 7.23
CA ARG A 26 18.74 2.63 7.55
C ARG A 26 19.29 1.75 6.42
N ALA A 27 18.94 2.07 5.18
CA ALA A 27 19.44 1.34 4.02
C ALA A 27 20.93 1.62 3.74
N ALA A 28 21.43 2.81 4.08
CA ALA A 28 22.86 3.15 3.94
C ALA A 28 23.70 2.44 5.01
N GLU A 29 23.17 2.23 6.21
CA GLU A 29 23.79 1.41 7.26
C GLU A 29 23.80 -0.08 6.90
N ALA A 30 22.78 -0.55 6.18
CA ALA A 30 22.62 -1.95 5.81
C ALA A 30 23.36 -2.36 4.52
N SER A 31 23.87 -1.40 3.74
CA SER A 31 24.53 -1.65 2.45
C SER A 31 25.86 -0.90 2.33
N GLN A 32 26.72 -1.30 1.40
CA GLN A 32 28.04 -0.67 1.18
C GLN A 32 28.12 0.12 -0.14
N GLY A 33 26.98 0.29 -0.83
CA GLY A 33 26.89 0.84 -2.17
C GLY A 33 26.20 2.21 -2.26
N MET A 34 25.85 2.82 -1.13
CA MET A 34 25.08 4.07 -1.06
C MET A 34 25.83 5.14 -0.27
N GLU A 35 25.80 6.37 -0.76
CA GLU A 35 26.36 7.53 -0.05
C GLU A 35 25.42 7.98 1.06
N ALA A 36 25.90 8.02 2.30
CA ALA A 36 25.09 8.33 3.47
C ALA A 36 25.04 9.84 3.76
N GLU A 37 26.15 10.56 3.58
CA GLU A 37 26.31 11.92 4.13
C GLU A 37 25.42 12.97 3.44
N SER A 38 25.22 12.84 2.13
CA SER A 38 24.39 13.80 1.38
C SER A 38 22.89 13.68 1.70
N GLY A 39 22.49 12.56 2.31
CA GLY A 39 21.09 12.20 2.48
C GLY A 39 20.34 11.97 1.15
N PRO A 40 19.04 11.65 1.22
CA PRO A 40 18.23 11.41 0.04
C PRO A 40 17.71 12.72 -0.58
N LYS A 41 17.55 12.72 -1.90
CA LYS A 41 16.72 13.70 -2.61
C LYS A 41 15.27 13.23 -2.63
N ILE A 42 14.42 13.91 -1.85
CA ILE A 42 13.00 13.57 -1.73
C ILE A 42 12.16 14.49 -2.63
N ALA A 43 11.20 13.92 -3.35
CA ALA A 43 10.25 14.70 -4.15
C ALA A 43 8.89 14.03 -4.28
N LEU A 44 7.82 14.80 -4.09
CA LEU A 44 6.46 14.42 -4.49
C LEU A 44 6.34 14.50 -6.02
N LYS A 45 6.06 13.37 -6.67
CA LYS A 45 6.04 13.24 -8.14
C LYS A 45 4.64 13.30 -8.72
N GLU A 46 3.65 12.80 -8.00
CA GLU A 46 2.26 12.77 -8.48
C GLU A 46 1.29 12.67 -7.30
N ASN A 47 0.14 13.30 -7.48
CA ASN A 47 -1.02 13.16 -6.61
C ASN A 47 -2.01 12.23 -7.33
N GLY A 48 -1.88 10.92 -7.13
CA GLY A 48 -2.77 9.92 -7.73
C GLY A 48 -4.14 9.86 -7.04
N ASP A 49 -5.04 8.99 -7.47
CA ASP A 49 -6.41 8.98 -6.93
C ASP A 49 -6.54 8.44 -5.49
N HIS A 50 -5.63 7.53 -5.10
CA HIS A 50 -5.67 6.86 -3.78
C HIS A 50 -4.39 7.05 -2.96
N ALA A 51 -3.30 7.43 -3.61
CA ALA A 51 -2.01 7.63 -2.97
C ALA A 51 -1.20 8.69 -3.73
N THR A 52 -0.29 9.33 -3.00
CA THR A 52 0.74 10.19 -3.57
C THR A 52 1.98 9.36 -3.93
N ARG A 53 2.63 9.68 -5.05
CA ARG A 53 3.90 9.05 -5.41
C ARG A 53 5.06 9.90 -4.91
N TRP A 54 5.81 9.39 -3.95
CA TRP A 54 7.02 10.01 -3.44
C TRP A 54 8.25 9.30 -3.97
N ARG A 55 9.25 10.08 -4.40
CA ARG A 55 10.54 9.57 -4.84
C ARG A 55 11.59 9.75 -3.76
N LEU A 56 12.29 8.68 -3.44
CA LEU A 56 13.55 8.69 -2.70
C LEU A 56 14.70 8.49 -3.69
N GLY A 57 15.39 9.58 -4.03
CA GLY A 57 16.62 9.54 -4.83
C GLY A 57 17.86 9.42 -3.95
N TYR A 58 18.83 8.62 -4.37
CA TYR A 58 20.08 8.37 -3.66
C TYR A 58 21.27 8.28 -4.62
N VAL A 59 22.47 8.51 -4.09
CA VAL A 59 23.72 8.37 -4.84
C VAL A 59 24.31 6.99 -4.58
N LEU A 60 24.65 6.28 -5.65
CA LEU A 60 25.37 5.02 -5.57
C LEU A 60 26.87 5.32 -5.55
N THR A 61 27.58 4.74 -4.59
CA THR A 61 29.05 4.76 -4.53
C THR A 61 29.65 3.58 -5.31
N LYS A 62 28.90 2.49 -5.46
CA LYS A 62 29.27 1.28 -6.21
C LYS A 62 28.14 0.89 -7.16
N PRO A 63 28.22 1.20 -8.47
CA PRO A 63 27.15 0.92 -9.41
C PRO A 63 26.73 -0.56 -9.49
N GLU A 64 27.66 -1.49 -9.28
CA GLU A 64 27.42 -2.93 -9.25
C GLU A 64 26.51 -3.38 -8.08
N GLU A 65 26.41 -2.59 -7.01
CA GLU A 65 25.55 -2.85 -5.84
C GLU A 65 24.13 -2.28 -6.02
N LEU A 66 23.77 -1.79 -7.21
CA LEU A 66 22.48 -1.14 -7.48
C LEU A 66 21.28 -1.95 -6.97
N LEU A 67 21.25 -3.25 -7.25
CA LEU A 67 20.15 -4.12 -6.86
C LEU A 67 20.11 -4.30 -5.34
N THR A 68 21.26 -4.59 -4.72
CA THR A 68 21.40 -4.71 -3.26
C THR A 68 20.92 -3.45 -2.54
N VAL A 69 21.31 -2.26 -3.02
CA VAL A 69 20.90 -0.98 -2.43
C VAL A 69 19.39 -0.77 -2.61
N ARG A 70 18.83 -1.09 -3.78
CA ARG A 70 17.38 -0.97 -4.01
C ARG A 70 16.59 -1.89 -3.08
N ASP A 71 17.05 -3.13 -2.90
CA ASP A 71 16.43 -4.09 -1.99
C ASP A 71 16.51 -3.61 -0.53
N ALA A 72 17.66 -3.07 -0.11
CA ALA A 72 17.82 -2.48 1.22
C ALA A 72 16.88 -1.29 1.45
N VAL A 73 16.71 -0.41 0.46
CA VAL A 73 15.77 0.73 0.53
C VAL A 73 14.33 0.25 0.65
N ASN A 74 13.92 -0.75 -0.15
CA ASN A 74 12.57 -1.30 -0.09
C ASN A 74 12.29 -2.00 1.25
N LEU A 75 13.24 -2.81 1.73
CA LEU A 75 13.11 -3.51 3.01
C LEU A 75 13.03 -2.53 4.18
N ALA A 76 13.93 -1.53 4.22
CA ALA A 76 13.89 -0.50 5.25
C ALA A 76 12.56 0.27 5.23
N ALA A 77 12.03 0.60 4.05
CA ALA A 77 10.72 1.24 3.95
C ALA A 77 9.60 0.35 4.50
N TYR A 78 9.59 -0.94 4.16
CA TYR A 78 8.59 -1.90 4.63
C TYR A 78 8.62 -2.07 6.15
N GLU A 79 9.81 -2.22 6.74
CA GLU A 79 9.97 -2.39 8.20
C GLU A 79 9.59 -1.12 8.98
N MET A 80 9.93 0.06 8.44
CA MET A 80 9.71 1.33 9.15
C MET A 80 8.30 1.91 8.99
N GLN A 81 7.48 1.37 8.07
CA GLN A 81 6.17 1.95 7.78
C GLN A 81 5.26 1.94 9.02
N GLU A 82 5.31 0.88 9.84
CA GLU A 82 4.50 0.76 11.06
C GLU A 82 4.92 1.77 12.12
N GLU A 83 6.22 1.95 12.35
CA GLU A 83 6.77 2.94 13.29
C GLU A 83 6.34 4.36 12.92
N PHE A 84 6.30 4.65 11.63
CA PHE A 84 5.86 5.94 11.12
C PHE A 84 4.36 6.04 10.94
N GLY A 85 3.56 4.99 11.20
CA GLY A 85 2.12 5.00 10.96
C GLY A 85 1.74 5.32 9.51
N LEU A 86 2.54 4.86 8.55
CA LEU A 86 2.33 5.04 7.13
C LEU A 86 1.91 3.72 6.49
N ASP A 87 0.96 3.80 5.56
CA ASP A 87 0.60 2.69 4.69
C ASP A 87 1.32 2.85 3.35
N LEU A 88 2.30 1.98 3.10
CA LEU A 88 2.91 1.85 1.80
C LEU A 88 2.00 1.00 0.92
N SER A 89 1.05 1.64 0.25
CA SER A 89 0.11 0.94 -0.60
C SER A 89 0.84 0.20 -1.73
N THR A 90 0.91 -1.12 -1.62
CA THR A 90 1.07 -1.97 -2.80
C THR A 90 -0.17 -1.82 -3.68
N PRO A 91 -0.08 -2.00 -5.01
CA PRO A 91 -1.24 -1.86 -5.88
C PRO A 91 -2.41 -2.69 -5.35
N THR A 92 -3.50 -2.03 -4.96
CA THR A 92 -4.70 -2.72 -4.47
C THR A 92 -5.36 -3.41 -5.66
N THR A 93 -5.34 -4.74 -5.70
CA THR A 93 -6.18 -5.48 -6.64
C THR A 93 -7.63 -5.32 -6.18
N HIS A 94 -8.39 -4.45 -6.85
CA HIS A 94 -9.84 -4.39 -6.63
C HIS A 94 -10.46 -5.70 -7.14
N VAL A 95 -10.85 -6.58 -6.22
CA VAL A 95 -11.78 -7.68 -6.53
C VAL A 95 -13.17 -7.04 -6.64
N VAL A 96 -13.62 -6.79 -7.86
CA VAL A 96 -15.00 -6.36 -8.10
C VAL A 96 -15.89 -7.58 -7.86
N ALA A 97 -16.52 -7.65 -6.69
CA ALA A 97 -17.60 -8.61 -6.45
C ALA A 97 -18.74 -8.27 -7.41
N SER A 98 -19.05 -9.20 -8.32
CA SER A 98 -20.24 -9.11 -9.16
C SER A 98 -21.42 -9.63 -8.35
N ASP A 99 -22.14 -8.75 -7.67
CA ASP A 99 -23.42 -9.08 -7.05
C ASP A 99 -24.47 -9.25 -8.14
N ASN A 100 -24.59 -10.46 -8.70
CA ASN A 100 -25.72 -10.82 -9.53
C ASN A 100 -26.91 -11.17 -8.64
N ALA A 101 -27.71 -10.15 -8.32
CA ALA A 101 -29.01 -10.32 -7.70
C ALA A 101 -29.94 -11.11 -8.65
N SER A 102 -30.31 -12.32 -8.25
CA SER A 102 -31.57 -12.94 -8.69
C SER A 102 -32.30 -13.49 -7.47
N SER A 103 -33.12 -12.60 -6.92
CA SER A 103 -34.18 -12.90 -5.97
C SER A 103 -35.31 -13.63 -6.69
N SER A 104 -35.50 -14.91 -6.40
CA SER A 104 -36.78 -15.59 -6.63
C SER A 104 -37.38 -15.99 -5.29
N SER A 105 -38.24 -15.12 -4.76
CA SER A 105 -39.16 -15.42 -3.67
C SER A 105 -40.39 -16.15 -4.22
N THR A 106 -40.78 -17.25 -3.59
CA THR A 106 -42.15 -17.77 -3.68
C THR A 106 -42.52 -18.41 -2.34
N PRO A 107 -43.48 -17.86 -1.58
CA PRO A 107 -44.06 -18.52 -0.42
C PRO A 107 -45.35 -19.26 -0.84
N SER A 108 -45.58 -20.48 -0.35
CA SER A 108 -46.93 -21.06 -0.22
C SER A 108 -46.91 -22.32 0.65
N SER A 109 -47.12 -22.14 1.94
CA SER A 109 -47.72 -23.16 2.81
C SER A 109 -49.19 -22.82 2.98
N ALA A 110 -50.06 -23.52 2.23
CA ALA A 110 -51.50 -23.41 2.36
C ALA A 110 -52.00 -24.44 3.38
N SER A 111 -52.53 -23.95 4.51
CA SER A 111 -53.36 -24.71 5.44
C SER A 111 -54.78 -24.80 4.89
N ILE A 112 -55.26 -26.01 4.60
CA ILE A 112 -56.66 -26.27 4.26
C ILE A 112 -57.33 -26.90 5.48
N THR A 113 -58.14 -26.09 6.17
CA THR A 113 -59.19 -26.54 7.08
C THR A 113 -60.48 -26.68 6.28
N GLY A 114 -61.17 -27.82 6.37
CA GLY A 114 -62.45 -28.02 5.70
C GLY A 114 -63.19 -29.23 6.26
N SER A 115 -63.94 -29.01 7.34
CA SER A 115 -65.03 -29.89 7.78
C SER A 115 -66.24 -29.67 6.90
N ALA A 116 -66.84 -30.74 6.37
CA ALA A 116 -68.24 -30.77 5.97
C ALA A 116 -68.80 -32.19 6.17
N ASP A 117 -70.01 -32.20 6.70
CA ASP A 117 -70.76 -33.28 7.29
C ASP A 117 -71.78 -33.86 6.27
N ASN A 118 -72.33 -35.02 6.63
CA ASN A 118 -73.68 -35.53 6.31
C ASN A 118 -73.89 -36.72 5.33
N SER A 119 -74.68 -37.66 5.88
CA SER A 119 -75.46 -38.80 5.34
C SER A 119 -74.82 -40.19 5.32
#